data_AF-A0A927M5Z7-F1
#
_entry.id   AF-A0A927M5Z7-F1
#
_cell.length_a   1.000
_cell.length_b   1.000
_cell.length_c   1.000
_cell.angle_alpha   90.00
_cell.angle_beta   90.00
_cell.angle_gamma   90.00
#
_symmetry.space_group_name_H-M   'P 1'
#
loop_
_entity.id
_entity.type
_entity.pdbx_description
1 polymer ?
#
loop_
_entity_poly.entity_id
_entity_poly.type
_entity_poly.pdbx_seq_one_letter_code
_entity_poly.pdbx_strand_id
1 'polypeptide(L)'
;MNDVTWGTVRAVRAWLDRVNGTGGHELTCRILKVTEEAGEAAGAWIGLTGQNPRKGVTHSLDDVAGELADVALTALVAIESLGLDARQVLRTRAERVQGRLAALPATVDVPAERVGPAPVVE
;
A
#
# COMPACT_ATOMS: atom_id res chain seq x y z
N MET A 1 -2.07 -5.47 24.77
CA MET A 1 -2.04 -4.18 24.06
C MET A 1 -2.94 -4.32 22.85
N ASN A 2 -4.01 -3.51 22.75
CA ASN A 2 -4.93 -3.59 21.62
C ASN A 2 -4.19 -3.06 20.39
N ASP A 3 -4.05 -3.88 19.36
CA ASP A 3 -3.36 -3.51 18.13
C ASP A 3 -4.28 -2.55 17.34
N VAL A 4 -3.91 -1.26 17.34
CA VAL A 4 -4.73 -0.15 16.83
C VAL A 4 -5.08 -0.35 15.35
N THR A 5 -4.19 -0.94 14.56
CA THR A 5 -4.38 -1.16 13.13
C THR A 5 -5.61 -2.01 12.85
N TRP A 6 -5.71 -3.19 13.48
CA TRP A 6 -6.85 -4.09 13.24
C TRP A 6 -8.15 -3.54 13.83
N GLY A 7 -8.07 -2.80 14.93
CA GLY A 7 -9.20 -2.07 15.49
C GLY A 7 -9.75 -1.04 14.50
N THR A 8 -8.87 -0.23 13.93
CA THR A 8 -9.21 0.79 12.92
C THR A 8 -9.79 0.17 11.66
N VAL A 9 -9.17 -0.87 11.10
CA VAL A 9 -9.67 -1.54 9.89
C VAL A 9 -11.11 -2.03 10.09
N ARG A 10 -11.40 -2.71 11.21
CA ARG A 10 -12.77 -3.16 11.53
C ARG A 10 -13.74 -2.00 11.75
N ALA A 11 -13.29 -0.93 12.42
CA ALA A 11 -14.12 0.24 12.66
C ALA A 11 -14.50 0.95 11.35
N VAL A 12 -13.55 1.11 10.43
CA VAL A 12 -13.76 1.68 9.09
C VAL A 12 -14.73 0.81 8.28
N ARG A 13 -14.48 -0.51 8.20
CA ARG A 13 -15.39 -1.44 7.51
C ARG A 13 -16.80 -1.38 8.09
N ALA A 14 -16.95 -1.41 9.41
CA ALA A 14 -18.24 -1.32 10.06
C ALA A 14 -18.95 0.03 9.81
N TRP A 15 -18.20 1.12 9.72
CA TRP A 15 -18.75 2.42 9.36
C TRP A 15 -19.23 2.44 7.91
N LEU A 16 -18.42 1.96 6.95
CA LEU A 16 -18.78 1.85 5.54
C LEU A 16 -20.03 0.99 5.32
N ASP A 17 -20.15 -0.12 6.04
CA ASP A 17 -21.36 -0.96 5.98
C ASP A 17 -22.62 -0.20 6.39
N ARG A 18 -22.52 0.66 7.41
CA ARG A 18 -23.66 1.45 7.90
C ARG A 18 -24.04 2.57 6.93
N VAL A 19 -23.06 3.21 6.30
CA VAL A 19 -23.30 4.41 5.49
C VAL A 19 -23.53 4.13 4.00
N ASN A 20 -22.91 3.09 3.45
CA ASN A 20 -23.01 2.74 2.03
C ASN A 20 -23.79 1.43 1.80
N GLY A 21 -23.76 0.50 2.77
CA GLY A 21 -24.28 -0.86 2.60
C GLY A 21 -23.20 -1.87 2.24
N THR A 22 -23.62 -3.12 2.01
CA THR A 22 -22.73 -4.29 1.83
C THR A 22 -22.97 -5.04 0.51
N GLY A 23 -23.60 -4.39 -0.47
CA GLY A 23 -23.88 -5.00 -1.75
C GLY A 23 -22.63 -5.17 -2.62
N GLY A 24 -22.80 -5.84 -3.76
CA GLY A 24 -21.70 -6.07 -4.71
C GLY A 24 -21.13 -4.78 -5.29
N HIS A 25 -21.95 -3.74 -5.44
CA HIS A 25 -21.52 -2.42 -5.89
C HIS A 25 -20.58 -1.77 -4.87
N GLU A 26 -20.99 -1.73 -3.60
CA GLU A 26 -20.21 -1.13 -2.51
C GLU A 26 -18.90 -1.89 -2.31
N LEU A 27 -18.93 -3.22 -2.38
CA LEU A 27 -17.72 -4.03 -2.35
C LEU A 27 -16.77 -3.70 -3.52
N THR A 28 -17.31 -3.54 -4.73
CA THR A 28 -16.52 -3.13 -5.90
C THR A 28 -15.86 -1.78 -5.66
N CYS A 29 -16.58 -0.80 -5.15
CA CYS A 29 -16.02 0.52 -4.81
C CYS A 29 -14.89 0.42 -3.78
N ARG A 30 -15.03 -0.40 -2.73
CA ARG A 30 -13.98 -0.60 -1.72
C ARG A 30 -12.72 -1.25 -2.29
N ILE A 31 -12.86 -2.13 -3.28
CA ILE A 31 -11.73 -2.70 -4.01
C ILE A 31 -11.08 -1.64 -4.90
N LEU A 32 -11.88 -0.85 -5.64
CA LEU A 32 -11.38 0.19 -6.53
C LEU A 32 -10.68 1.33 -5.78
N LYS A 33 -11.07 1.61 -4.53
CA LYS A 33 -10.40 2.59 -3.67
C LYS A 33 -8.90 2.28 -3.50
N VAL A 34 -8.49 1.01 -3.56
CA VAL A 34 -7.07 0.63 -3.54
C VAL A 34 -6.28 1.26 -4.71
N THR A 35 -6.88 1.35 -5.89
CA THR A 35 -6.25 1.98 -7.06
C THR A 35 -6.17 3.50 -6.89
N GLU A 36 -7.16 4.11 -6.25
CA GLU A 36 -7.16 5.54 -5.93
C GLU A 36 -6.00 5.87 -4.99
N GLU A 37 -5.87 5.18 -3.84
CA GLU A 37 -4.75 5.37 -2.90
C GLU A 37 -3.40 5.11 -3.56
N ALA A 38 -3.30 4.11 -4.45
CA ALA A 38 -2.05 3.84 -5.17
C ALA A 38 -1.68 5.01 -6.11
N GLY A 39 -2.68 5.69 -6.67
CA GLY A 39 -2.50 6.92 -7.44
C GLY A 39 -2.04 8.09 -6.57
N GLU A 40 -2.57 8.21 -5.34
CA GLU A 40 -2.16 9.22 -4.36
C GLU A 40 -0.70 9.02 -3.94
N ALA A 41 -0.29 7.79 -3.63
CA ALA A 41 1.11 7.46 -3.34
C ALA A 41 2.06 7.79 -4.51
N ALA A 42 1.65 7.49 -5.74
CA ALA A 42 2.40 7.88 -6.93
C ALA A 42 2.47 9.41 -7.09
N GLY A 43 1.37 10.10 -6.80
CA GLY A 43 1.30 11.56 -6.79
C GLY A 43 2.23 12.20 -5.76
N ALA A 44 2.26 11.67 -4.54
CA ALA A 44 3.17 12.11 -3.49
C ALA A 44 4.63 11.89 -3.89
N TRP A 45 4.97 10.77 -4.53
CA TRP A 45 6.34 10.52 -5.03
C TRP A 45 6.73 11.51 -6.13
N ILE A 46 5.83 11.80 -7.07
CA ILE A 46 6.03 12.83 -8.10
C ILE A 46 6.22 14.21 -7.44
N GLY A 47 5.45 14.50 -6.40
CA GLY A 47 5.56 15.72 -5.61
C GLY A 47 6.88 15.84 -4.84
N LEU A 48 7.39 14.74 -4.28
CA LEU A 48 8.66 14.68 -3.56
C LEU A 48 9.85 14.86 -4.50
N THR A 49 9.83 14.18 -5.65
CA THR A 49 10.90 14.26 -6.65
C THR A 49 10.90 15.58 -7.43
N GLY A 50 9.84 16.38 -7.32
CA GLY A 50 9.70 17.62 -8.09
C GLY A 50 9.57 17.40 -9.59
N GLN A 51 9.21 16.19 -10.04
CA GLN A 51 9.14 15.82 -11.46
C GLN A 51 8.23 16.72 -12.29
N ASN A 52 7.26 17.40 -11.67
CA ASN A 52 6.46 18.42 -12.34
C ASN A 52 7.09 19.81 -12.16
N PRO A 53 7.84 20.33 -13.16
CA PRO A 53 8.59 21.58 -13.01
C PRO A 53 7.71 22.81 -12.75
N ARG A 54 6.40 22.75 -13.10
CA ARG A 54 5.45 23.84 -12.80
C ARG A 54 5.11 23.97 -11.31
N LYS A 55 5.32 22.90 -10.53
CA LYS A 55 4.93 22.82 -9.11
C LYS A 55 6.13 22.73 -8.16
N GLY A 56 7.32 22.34 -8.66
CA GLY A 56 8.48 22.10 -7.82
C GLY A 56 8.26 20.93 -6.84
N VAL A 57 9.05 20.91 -5.75
CA VAL A 57 8.89 19.92 -4.67
C VAL A 57 7.72 20.33 -3.78
N THR A 58 6.74 19.45 -3.65
CA THR A 58 5.49 19.71 -2.92
C THR A 58 5.22 18.73 -1.78
N HIS A 59 5.93 17.60 -1.73
CA HIS A 59 5.74 16.56 -0.74
C HIS A 59 7.09 16.17 -0.12
N SER A 60 7.02 15.54 1.03
CA SER A 60 8.12 14.95 1.78
C SER A 60 8.13 13.44 1.63
N LEU A 61 9.19 12.80 2.14
CA LEU A 61 9.24 11.34 2.22
C LEU A 61 8.19 10.80 3.20
N ASP A 62 7.86 11.56 4.25
CA ASP A 62 6.83 11.18 5.22
C ASP A 62 5.44 11.18 4.57
N ASP A 63 5.15 12.13 3.68
CA ASP A 63 3.90 12.14 2.92
C ASP A 63 3.79 10.88 2.05
N VAL A 64 4.86 10.52 1.33
CA VAL A 64 4.88 9.28 0.54
C VAL A 64 4.66 8.04 1.42
N ALA A 65 5.28 7.99 2.60
CA ALA A 65 5.09 6.89 3.53
C ALA A 65 3.66 6.82 4.07
N GLY A 66 3.03 7.97 4.31
CA GLY A 66 1.62 8.10 4.68
C GLY A 66 0.71 7.50 3.61
N GLU A 67 0.85 7.93 2.36
CA GLU A 67 0.03 7.42 1.26
C GLU A 67 0.21 5.90 1.03
N LEU A 68 1.45 5.39 1.18
CA LEU A 68 1.70 3.95 1.11
C LEU A 68 1.02 3.19 2.27
N ALA A 69 0.91 3.80 3.46
CA ALA A 69 0.18 3.23 4.57
C ALA A 69 -1.34 3.24 4.30
N ASP A 70 -1.86 4.28 3.65
CA ASP A 70 -3.28 4.35 3.26
C ASP A 70 -3.64 3.31 2.20
N VAL A 71 -2.75 3.04 1.23
CA VAL A 71 -2.89 1.88 0.32
C VAL A 71 -3.02 0.58 1.10
N ALA A 72 -2.13 0.35 2.06
CA ALA A 72 -2.12 -0.87 2.86
C ALA A 72 -3.41 -1.00 3.69
N LEU A 73 -3.81 0.05 4.41
CA LEU A 73 -5.03 0.07 5.22
C LEU A 73 -6.28 -0.16 4.37
N THR A 74 -6.37 0.50 3.21
CA THR A 74 -7.49 0.35 2.28
C THR A 74 -7.62 -1.08 1.76
N ALA A 75 -6.49 -1.73 1.44
CA ALA A 75 -6.49 -3.13 1.06
C ALA A 75 -6.98 -4.05 2.20
N LEU A 76 -6.60 -3.78 3.45
CA LEU A 76 -7.08 -4.54 4.61
C LEU A 76 -8.58 -4.35 4.85
N VAL A 77 -9.09 -3.12 4.68
CA VAL A 77 -10.54 -2.82 4.76
C VAL A 77 -11.31 -3.56 3.66
N ALA A 78 -10.76 -3.61 2.44
CA ALA A 78 -11.37 -4.36 1.34
C ALA A 78 -11.43 -5.87 1.66
N ILE A 79 -10.39 -6.45 2.28
CA ILE A 79 -10.39 -7.86 2.72
C ILE A 79 -11.48 -8.13 3.78
N GLU A 80 -11.61 -7.29 4.81
CA GLU A 80 -12.69 -7.42 5.80
C GLU A 80 -14.08 -7.23 5.18
N SER A 81 -14.17 -6.43 4.11
CA SER A 81 -15.42 -6.22 3.37
C SER A 81 -15.84 -7.45 2.56
N LEU A 82 -14.89 -8.34 2.23
CA LEU A 82 -15.16 -9.67 1.67
C LEU A 82 -15.61 -10.69 2.73
N GLY A 83 -15.68 -10.31 4.00
CA GLY A 83 -16.01 -11.22 5.11
C GLY A 83 -14.84 -12.09 5.55
N LEU A 84 -13.61 -11.70 5.24
CA LEU A 84 -12.39 -12.42 5.62
C LEU A 84 -11.66 -11.69 6.75
N ASP A 85 -10.98 -12.44 7.64
CA ASP A 85 -10.08 -11.84 8.63
C ASP A 85 -8.81 -11.32 7.93
N ALA A 86 -8.69 -9.99 7.84
CA ALA A 86 -7.57 -9.36 7.16
C ALA A 86 -6.22 -9.62 7.84
N ARG A 87 -6.21 -9.78 9.17
CA ARG A 87 -5.01 -10.11 9.93
C ARG A 87 -4.53 -11.51 9.59
N GLN A 88 -5.44 -12.47 9.53
CA GLN A 88 -5.11 -13.84 9.16
C GLN A 88 -4.64 -13.91 7.70
N VAL A 89 -5.36 -13.27 6.78
CA VAL A 89 -4.99 -13.24 5.35
C VAL A 89 -3.59 -12.64 5.16
N LEU A 90 -3.30 -11.49 5.79
CA LEU A 90 -1.99 -10.86 5.69
C LEU A 90 -0.89 -11.75 6.28
N ARG A 91 -1.12 -12.33 7.46
CA ARG A 91 -0.16 -13.25 8.11
C ARG A 91 0.17 -14.43 7.21
N THR A 92 -0.84 -15.13 6.69
CA THR A 92 -0.63 -16.29 5.81
C THR A 92 0.12 -15.91 4.52
N ARG A 93 -0.15 -14.72 3.96
CA ARG A 93 0.63 -14.22 2.82
C ARG A 93 2.08 -13.95 3.20
N ALA A 94 2.32 -13.30 4.34
CA ALA A 94 3.66 -13.01 4.84
C ALA A 94 4.47 -14.28 5.12
N GLU A 95 3.89 -15.28 5.79
CA GLU A 95 4.52 -16.60 6.04
C GLU A 95 4.90 -17.28 4.72
N ARG A 96 4.02 -17.22 3.72
CA ARG A 96 4.31 -17.77 2.39
C ARG A 96 5.44 -17.01 1.69
N VAL A 97 5.54 -15.69 1.85
CA VAL A 97 6.67 -14.93 1.30
C VAL A 97 7.95 -15.25 2.05
N GLN A 98 7.92 -15.33 3.39
CA GLN A 98 9.06 -15.71 4.22
C GLN A 98 9.61 -17.07 3.83
N GLY A 99 8.75 -18.07 3.61
CA GLY A 99 9.18 -19.39 3.13
C GLY A 99 9.88 -19.35 1.77
N ARG A 100 9.46 -18.45 0.86
CA ARG A 100 10.15 -18.25 -0.43
C ARG A 100 11.50 -17.56 -0.24
N LEU A 101 11.56 -16.53 0.60
CA LEU A 101 12.80 -15.80 0.89
C LEU A 101 13.86 -16.72 1.52
N ALA A 102 13.46 -17.62 2.42
CA ALA A 102 14.35 -18.61 3.01
C ALA A 102 14.94 -19.61 2.00
N ALA A 103 14.30 -19.78 0.83
CA ALA A 103 14.79 -20.63 -0.25
C ALA A 103 15.63 -19.86 -1.30
N LEU A 104 15.74 -18.53 -1.18
CA LEU A 104 16.58 -17.74 -2.07
C LEU A 104 18.07 -17.95 -1.73
N PRO A 105 18.96 -17.99 -2.74
CA PRO A 105 20.39 -17.99 -2.50
C PRO A 105 20.81 -16.71 -1.76
N ALA A 106 21.74 -16.84 -0.80
CA ALA A 106 22.21 -15.73 0.02
C ALA A 106 22.92 -14.61 -0.79
N THR A 107 23.38 -14.94 -2.00
CA THR A 107 23.98 -14.01 -2.94
C THR A 107 23.33 -14.21 -4.31
N VAL A 108 22.88 -13.11 -4.91
CA VAL A 108 22.55 -13.06 -6.34
C VAL A 108 23.80 -12.55 -7.03
N ASP A 109 24.43 -13.33 -7.91
CA ASP A 109 25.47 -12.81 -8.80
C ASP A 109 24.81 -11.81 -9.75
N VAL A 110 24.92 -10.52 -9.42
CA VAL A 110 24.49 -9.44 -10.30
C VAL A 110 25.67 -9.13 -11.23
N PRO A 111 25.58 -9.40 -12.55
CA PRO A 111 26.62 -8.97 -13.48
C PRO A 111 26.78 -7.46 -13.42
N ALA A 112 28.03 -6.98 -13.42
CA ALA A 112 28.46 -5.61 -13.12
C ALA A 112 27.88 -4.50 -14.04
N GLU A 113 27.02 -4.83 -14.99
CA GLU A 113 26.55 -3.95 -16.07
C GLU A 113 25.25 -3.18 -15.78
N ARG A 114 24.62 -3.34 -14.61
CA ARG A 114 23.33 -2.69 -14.30
C ARG A 114 23.38 -1.52 -13.32
N VAL A 115 24.55 -0.95 -13.06
CA VAL A 115 24.63 0.39 -12.44
C VAL A 115 24.68 1.42 -13.56
N GLY A 116 23.51 1.78 -14.08
CA GLY A 116 23.38 3.00 -14.89
C GLY A 116 23.83 4.22 -14.06
N PRO A 117 24.39 5.27 -14.69
CA PRO A 117 24.92 6.41 -13.95
C PRO A 117 23.82 7.04 -13.08
N ALA A 118 24.19 7.42 -11.85
CA ALA A 118 23.34 8.18 -10.95
C ALA A 118 22.83 9.46 -11.65
N PRO A 119 21.60 9.92 -11.38
CA PRO A 119 21.08 11.13 -11.99
C PRO A 119 21.98 12.31 -11.62
N VAL A 120 22.54 12.97 -12.64
CA VAL A 120 23.25 14.23 -12.48
C VAL A 120 22.18 15.29 -12.22
N VAL A 121 22.24 15.90 -11.04
CA VAL A 121 21.46 17.10 -10.72
C VAL A 121 22.38 18.28 -11.07
N GLU A 122 22.09 18.97 -12.18
CA GLU A 122 22.64 20.31 -12.46
C GLU A 122 21.80 21.40 -11.80
#